data_AF-A0A6I0BMJ4-F1
#
_entry.id   AF-A0A6I0BMJ4-F1
#
_cell.length_a   1.000
_cell.length_b   1.000
_cell.length_c   1.000
_cell.angle_alpha   90.00
_cell.angle_beta   90.00
_cell.angle_gamma   90.00
#
_symmetry.space_group_name_H-M   'P 1'
#
loop_
_entity.id
_entity.type
_entity.pdbx_description
1 polymer ?
#
loop_
_entity_poly.entity_id
_entity_poly.type
_entity_poly.pdbx_seq_one_letter_code
_entity_poly.pdbx_strand_id
1 'polypeptide(L)'
;MGSRIMHAIIANKIAEKLCIQDKTSFILGGVAPDAVHSAEEKGASHFYAGTTKNYTRRIDFNSFFQKYRAHMDSPFLLGYYTHLIADDNWLSGFFLPWLKNRIEHDETIAPMYYNDFKLLNAKLLHHYDKEQQLSSLLNQEAHIADIEEVSKENVLEFRKYLFEDMLYPEQHLHEDLQVFTFNQIVGYIETAIEKGAFFIKQLSNEKFISKI
;
A
#
# COMPACT_ATOMS: atom_id res chain seq x y z
N MET A 1 -3.61 8.08 2.17
CA MET A 1 -2.86 6.84 1.94
C MET A 1 -1.69 7.15 1.04
N GLY A 2 -0.70 6.26 0.97
CA GLY A 2 0.38 6.37 0.00
C GLY A 2 -0.14 6.26 -1.44
N SER A 3 0.72 6.52 -2.44
CA SER A 3 0.34 6.27 -3.83
C SER A 3 0.34 4.77 -4.16
N ARG A 4 -0.36 4.39 -5.23
CA ARG A 4 -0.39 2.99 -5.72
C ARG A 4 1.01 2.43 -5.94
N ILE A 5 1.92 3.25 -6.48
CA ILE A 5 3.33 2.89 -6.70
C ILE A 5 4.06 2.65 -5.38
N MET A 6 3.83 3.46 -4.34
CA MET A 6 4.40 3.19 -3.02
C MET A 6 3.97 1.82 -2.50
N HIS A 7 2.67 1.50 -2.58
CA HIS A 7 2.15 0.22 -2.14
C HIS A 7 2.73 -0.95 -2.96
N ALA A 8 2.84 -0.81 -4.28
CA ALA A 8 3.46 -1.83 -5.13
C ALA A 8 4.95 -2.04 -4.82
N ILE A 9 5.71 -0.97 -4.56
CA ILE A 9 7.12 -1.04 -4.14
C ILE A 9 7.24 -1.73 -2.79
N ILE A 10 6.45 -1.31 -1.79
CA ILE A 10 6.44 -1.91 -0.44
C ILE A 10 6.15 -3.41 -0.55
N ALA A 11 5.11 -3.80 -1.31
CA ALA A 11 4.74 -5.19 -1.49
C ALA A 11 5.85 -6.00 -2.18
N ASN A 12 6.45 -5.48 -3.25
CA ASN A 12 7.55 -6.16 -3.95
C ASN A 12 8.78 -6.35 -3.03
N LYS A 13 9.17 -5.33 -2.27
CA LYS A 13 10.30 -5.41 -1.34
C LYS A 13 10.05 -6.37 -0.18
N ILE A 14 8.83 -6.45 0.34
CA ILE A 14 8.46 -7.47 1.32
C ILE A 14 8.52 -8.87 0.68
N ALA A 15 7.99 -9.03 -0.54
CA ALA A 15 8.02 -10.31 -1.25
C ALA A 15 9.45 -10.81 -1.50
N GLU A 16 10.36 -9.92 -1.87
CA GLU A 16 11.81 -10.20 -1.99
C GLU A 16 12.40 -10.64 -0.63
N LYS A 17 12.19 -9.84 0.41
CA LYS A 17 12.73 -10.06 1.77
C LYS A 17 12.24 -11.38 2.41
N LEU A 18 11.03 -11.82 2.07
CA LEU A 18 10.41 -13.04 2.58
C LEU A 18 10.48 -14.22 1.59
N CYS A 19 11.11 -14.04 0.43
CA CYS A 19 11.21 -15.06 -0.62
C CYS A 19 9.85 -15.64 -1.07
N ILE A 20 8.83 -14.77 -1.15
CA ILE A 20 7.51 -15.14 -1.67
C ILE A 20 7.65 -15.56 -3.13
N GLN A 21 7.15 -16.75 -3.47
CA GLN A 21 7.27 -17.32 -4.82
C GLN A 21 6.34 -16.63 -5.82
N ASP A 22 5.05 -16.55 -5.49
CA ASP A 22 4.06 -15.84 -6.30
C ASP A 22 4.05 -14.35 -5.93
N LYS A 23 5.05 -13.63 -6.45
CA LYS A 23 5.21 -12.19 -6.24
C LYS A 23 4.07 -11.40 -6.88
N THR A 24 3.57 -11.82 -8.04
CA THR A 24 2.54 -11.07 -8.77
C THR A 24 1.24 -11.03 -7.98
N SER A 25 0.76 -12.16 -7.46
CA SER A 25 -0.42 -12.17 -6.58
C SER A 25 -0.20 -11.37 -5.32
N PHE A 26 1.00 -11.44 -4.72
CA PHE A 26 1.34 -10.65 -3.53
C PHE A 26 1.30 -9.14 -3.80
N ILE A 27 1.91 -8.67 -4.88
CA ILE A 27 1.92 -7.25 -5.25
C ILE A 27 0.51 -6.76 -5.57
N LEU A 28 -0.29 -7.54 -6.30
CA LEU A 28 -1.68 -7.18 -6.59
C LEU A 28 -2.54 -7.14 -5.33
N GLY A 29 -2.30 -8.06 -4.38
CA GLY A 29 -2.88 -7.97 -3.04
C GLY A 29 -2.50 -6.67 -2.35
N GLY A 30 -1.23 -6.27 -2.41
CA GLY A 30 -0.70 -5.03 -1.84
C GLY A 30 -1.30 -3.74 -2.38
N VAL A 31 -2.01 -3.79 -3.50
CA VAL A 31 -2.73 -2.62 -4.07
C VAL A 31 -4.24 -2.81 -4.14
N ALA A 32 -4.74 -4.02 -3.87
CA ALA A 32 -6.14 -4.38 -4.02
C ALA A 32 -7.11 -3.50 -3.20
N PRO A 33 -6.79 -3.04 -1.98
CA PRO A 33 -7.69 -2.15 -1.25
C PRO A 33 -8.03 -0.87 -2.03
N ASP A 34 -7.10 -0.36 -2.83
CA ASP A 34 -7.34 0.84 -3.65
C ASP A 34 -8.23 0.61 -4.87
N ALA A 35 -8.54 -0.63 -5.23
CA ALA A 35 -9.34 -1.00 -6.40
C ALA A 35 -10.87 -0.93 -6.14
N VAL A 36 -11.33 0.08 -5.40
CA VAL A 36 -12.76 0.29 -5.12
C VAL A 36 -13.19 1.69 -5.55
N HIS A 37 -14.50 1.89 -5.77
CA HIS A 37 -14.99 3.08 -6.47
C HIS A 37 -15.76 4.05 -5.58
N SER A 38 -16.29 3.60 -4.44
CA SER A 38 -17.08 4.42 -3.51
C SER A 38 -16.37 4.64 -2.18
N ALA A 39 -16.81 5.68 -1.45
CA ALA A 39 -16.31 5.97 -0.10
C ALA A 39 -16.69 4.88 0.91
N GLU A 40 -17.85 4.22 0.72
CA GLU A 40 -18.30 3.11 1.56
C GLU A 40 -17.43 1.87 1.35
N GLU A 41 -17.17 1.48 0.10
CA GLU A 41 -16.25 0.39 -0.22
C GLU A 41 -14.83 0.73 0.25
N LYS A 42 -14.39 1.99 0.15
CA LYS A 42 -13.13 2.46 0.74
C LYS A 42 -13.12 2.24 2.27
N GLY A 43 -14.24 2.49 2.93
CA GLY A 43 -14.54 2.11 4.32
C GLY A 43 -14.13 0.68 4.63
N ALA A 44 -14.75 -0.25 3.90
CA ALA A 44 -14.61 -1.69 4.11
C ALA A 44 -13.22 -2.21 3.72
N SER A 45 -12.73 -1.87 2.53
CA SER A 45 -11.45 -2.34 2.00
C SER A 45 -10.22 -1.91 2.79
N HIS A 46 -10.27 -0.76 3.47
CA HIS A 46 -9.16 -0.30 4.31
C HIS A 46 -9.36 -0.65 5.77
N PHE A 47 -10.40 -1.41 6.12
CA PHE A 47 -10.72 -1.77 7.50
C PHE A 47 -10.72 -0.54 8.42
N TYR A 48 -11.32 0.56 7.94
CA TYR A 48 -11.32 1.81 8.69
C TYR A 48 -12.11 1.67 9.98
N ALA A 49 -11.47 1.98 11.10
CA ALA A 49 -12.09 1.99 12.42
C ALA A 49 -11.93 3.35 13.11
N GLY A 50 -12.82 3.62 14.07
CA GLY A 50 -12.84 4.88 14.79
C GLY A 50 -13.18 6.10 13.90
N THR A 51 -12.90 7.30 14.39
CA THR A 51 -13.26 8.54 13.70
C THR A 51 -12.16 9.59 13.78
N THR A 52 -12.10 10.48 12.79
CA THR A 52 -11.21 11.64 12.80
C THR A 52 -11.67 12.73 13.78
N LYS A 53 -12.95 12.74 14.19
CA LYS A 53 -13.54 13.75 15.08
C LYS A 53 -13.05 13.63 16.52
N ASN A 54 -12.80 12.41 16.97
CA ASN A 54 -12.32 12.12 18.33
C ASN A 54 -10.92 11.49 18.34
N TYR A 55 -10.15 11.66 17.26
CA TYR A 55 -8.76 11.20 17.15
C TYR A 55 -8.56 9.68 17.33
N THR A 56 -9.57 8.86 17.00
CA THR A 56 -9.51 7.38 17.10
C THR A 56 -9.38 6.69 15.75
N ARG A 57 -9.33 7.45 14.65
CA ARG A 57 -9.23 6.91 13.29
C ARG A 57 -7.98 6.05 13.16
N ARG A 58 -8.15 4.82 12.71
CA ARG A 58 -7.08 3.84 12.48
C ARG A 58 -7.44 2.87 11.35
N ILE A 59 -6.47 2.07 10.95
CA ILE A 59 -6.66 0.90 10.10
C ILE A 59 -6.69 -0.35 10.99
N ASP A 60 -7.80 -1.09 11.01
CA ASP A 60 -7.95 -2.29 11.83
C ASP A 60 -7.48 -3.55 11.08
N PHE A 61 -6.20 -3.60 10.75
CA PHE A 61 -5.60 -4.75 10.05
C PHE A 61 -5.70 -6.05 10.86
N ASN A 62 -5.89 -5.98 12.18
CA ASN A 62 -6.14 -7.15 13.01
C ASN A 62 -7.50 -7.78 12.69
N SER A 63 -8.56 -6.98 12.47
CA SER A 63 -9.85 -7.50 12.03
C SER A 63 -9.76 -8.21 10.67
N PHE A 64 -8.98 -7.68 9.72
CA PHE A 64 -8.70 -8.36 8.45
C PHE A 64 -8.04 -9.72 8.69
N PHE A 65 -6.97 -9.75 9.50
CA PHE A 65 -6.29 -11.00 9.83
C PHE A 65 -7.22 -12.03 10.45
N GLN A 66 -8.07 -11.64 11.40
CA GLN A 66 -9.02 -12.57 12.02
C GLN A 66 -10.07 -13.07 11.02
N LYS A 67 -10.59 -12.19 10.16
CA LYS A 67 -11.58 -12.55 9.12
C LYS A 67 -11.03 -13.59 8.16
N TYR A 68 -9.78 -13.43 7.73
CA TYR A 68 -9.15 -14.28 6.72
C TYR A 68 -8.12 -15.28 7.27
N ARG A 69 -8.11 -15.51 8.60
CA ARG A 69 -7.06 -16.28 9.29
C ARG A 69 -6.77 -17.65 8.66
N ALA A 70 -7.81 -18.35 8.24
CA ALA A 70 -7.71 -19.68 7.63
C ALA A 70 -7.00 -19.67 6.26
N HIS A 71 -6.94 -18.51 5.60
CA HIS A 71 -6.42 -18.31 4.25
C HIS A 71 -5.14 -17.46 4.22
N MET A 72 -4.54 -17.16 5.39
CA MET A 72 -3.27 -16.40 5.52
C MET A 72 -2.03 -17.23 5.14
N ASP A 73 -2.17 -18.02 4.08
CA ASP A 73 -1.13 -18.68 3.28
C ASP A 73 -1.21 -18.21 1.81
N SER A 74 -2.31 -17.57 1.41
CA SER A 74 -2.46 -16.91 0.11
C SER A 74 -1.51 -15.71 -0.02
N PRO A 75 -0.63 -15.69 -1.04
CA PRO A 75 0.21 -14.53 -1.34
C PRO A 75 -0.60 -13.24 -1.53
N PHE A 76 -1.76 -13.33 -2.19
CA PHE A 76 -2.65 -12.18 -2.37
C PHE A 76 -3.15 -11.60 -1.03
N LEU A 77 -3.63 -12.44 -0.11
CA LEU A 77 -4.11 -11.96 1.19
C LEU A 77 -2.98 -11.43 2.07
N LEU A 78 -1.78 -12.03 1.99
CA LEU A 78 -0.60 -11.49 2.67
C LEU A 78 -0.20 -10.13 2.10
N GLY A 79 -0.27 -9.95 0.79
CA GLY A 79 -0.09 -8.66 0.13
C GLY A 79 -1.08 -7.61 0.64
N TYR A 80 -2.37 -7.95 0.62
CA TYR A 80 -3.45 -7.09 1.14
C TYR A 80 -3.21 -6.68 2.58
N TYR A 81 -2.79 -7.62 3.43
CA TYR A 81 -2.45 -7.34 4.81
C TYR A 81 -1.33 -6.31 4.95
N THR A 82 -0.29 -6.38 4.11
CA THR A 82 0.80 -5.39 4.12
C THR A 82 0.35 -4.00 3.66
N HIS A 83 -0.64 -3.93 2.77
CA HIS A 83 -1.26 -2.65 2.40
C HIS A 83 -1.86 -1.96 3.63
N LEU A 84 -2.68 -2.69 4.39
CA LEU A 84 -3.34 -2.16 5.59
C LEU A 84 -2.31 -1.68 6.63
N ILE A 85 -1.20 -2.40 6.79
CA ILE A 85 -0.11 -2.00 7.69
C ILE A 85 0.58 -0.72 7.19
N ALA A 86 0.84 -0.62 5.88
CA ALA A 86 1.45 0.58 5.28
C ALA A 86 0.53 1.80 5.46
N ASP A 87 -0.77 1.61 5.27
CA ASP A 87 -1.75 2.66 5.49
C ASP A 87 -1.88 3.10 6.95
N ASP A 88 -1.81 2.17 7.89
CA ASP A 88 -1.77 2.49 9.31
C ASP A 88 -0.55 3.38 9.63
N ASN A 89 0.61 3.06 9.04
CA ASN A 89 1.82 3.86 9.16
C ASN A 89 1.65 5.25 8.54
N TRP A 90 1.05 5.34 7.35
CA TRP A 90 0.80 6.62 6.69
C TRP A 90 -0.16 7.48 7.52
N LEU A 91 -1.25 6.88 7.99
CA LEU A 91 -2.30 7.52 8.73
C LEU A 91 -1.78 8.10 10.05
N SER A 92 -1.03 7.29 10.81
CA SER A 92 -0.48 7.66 12.12
C SER A 92 0.80 8.50 12.05
N GLY A 93 1.58 8.39 10.97
CA GLY A 93 2.86 9.08 10.82
C GLY A 93 2.78 10.42 10.07
N PHE A 94 1.92 10.52 9.05
CA PHE A 94 1.80 11.71 8.20
C PHE A 94 0.44 12.38 8.33
N PHE A 95 -0.64 11.62 8.08
CA PHE A 95 -1.95 12.21 7.88
C PHE A 95 -2.52 12.86 9.14
N LEU A 96 -2.68 12.09 10.22
CA LEU A 96 -3.28 12.59 11.46
C LEU A 96 -2.40 13.58 12.23
N PRO A 97 -1.07 13.39 12.37
CA PRO A 97 -0.26 14.27 13.22
C PRO A 97 -0.17 15.71 12.75
N TRP A 98 -0.14 15.95 11.44
CA TRP A 98 0.08 17.30 10.93
C TRP A 98 -0.58 17.58 9.58
N LEU A 99 -0.56 16.64 8.63
CA LEU A 99 -0.96 16.92 7.24
C LEU A 99 -2.45 17.24 7.11
N LYS A 100 -3.32 16.52 7.85
CA LYS A 100 -4.77 16.79 7.87
C LYS A 100 -5.05 18.23 8.29
N ASN A 101 -4.42 18.69 9.37
CA ASN A 101 -4.62 20.05 9.86
C ASN A 101 -4.18 21.08 8.80
N ARG A 102 -3.03 20.86 8.15
CA ARG A 102 -2.53 21.75 7.08
C ARG A 102 -3.49 21.81 5.89
N ILE A 103 -4.01 20.68 5.42
CA ILE A 103 -4.99 20.63 4.32
C ILE A 103 -6.28 21.36 4.69
N GLU A 104 -6.76 21.24 5.92
CA GLU A 104 -8.01 21.87 6.37
C GLU A 104 -7.91 23.40 6.55
N HIS A 105 -6.70 23.94 6.72
CA HIS A 105 -6.48 25.36 7.00
C HIS A 105 -5.75 26.11 5.88
N ASP A 106 -5.35 25.41 4.82
CA ASP A 106 -4.62 25.97 3.68
C ASP A 106 -4.97 25.18 2.41
N GLU A 107 -5.88 25.75 1.61
CA GLU A 107 -6.39 25.13 0.39
C GLU A 107 -5.30 24.87 -0.66
N THR A 108 -4.14 25.53 -0.56
CA THR A 108 -3.02 25.32 -1.49
C THR A 108 -2.29 24.00 -1.25
N ILE A 109 -2.40 23.44 -0.04
CA ILE A 109 -1.69 22.22 0.35
C ILE A 109 -2.25 21.00 -0.36
N ALA A 110 -3.58 20.91 -0.56
CA ALA A 110 -4.17 19.71 -1.17
C ALA A 110 -3.68 19.50 -2.62
N PRO A 111 -3.71 20.51 -3.52
CA PRO A 111 -3.12 20.39 -4.85
C PRO A 111 -1.63 20.03 -4.85
N MET A 112 -0.83 20.66 -3.98
CA MET A 112 0.61 20.37 -3.84
C MET A 112 0.85 18.92 -3.39
N TYR A 113 0.07 18.46 -2.42
CA TYR A 113 0.10 17.10 -1.92
C TYR A 113 -0.22 16.07 -3.02
N TYR A 114 -1.24 16.33 -3.84
CA TYR A 114 -1.56 15.47 -4.98
C TYR A 114 -0.48 15.52 -6.07
N ASN A 115 0.14 16.68 -6.28
CA ASN A 115 1.23 16.83 -7.24
C ASN A 115 2.47 16.02 -6.81
N ASP A 116 2.80 16.07 -5.52
CA ASP A 116 3.93 15.32 -4.96
C ASP A 116 3.82 13.82 -5.24
N PHE A 117 2.63 13.22 -5.24
CA PHE A 117 2.50 11.80 -5.60
C PHE A 117 2.93 11.50 -7.04
N LYS A 118 2.69 12.41 -7.99
CA LYS A 118 3.13 12.24 -9.38
C LYS A 118 4.65 12.31 -9.49
N LEU A 119 5.27 13.26 -8.78
CA LEU A 119 6.73 13.40 -8.72
C LEU A 119 7.37 12.23 -7.98
N LEU A 120 6.73 11.75 -6.90
CA LEU A 120 7.19 10.62 -6.11
C LEU A 120 7.12 9.31 -6.91
N ASN A 121 6.12 9.09 -7.75
CA ASN A 121 6.10 7.91 -8.62
C ASN A 121 7.39 7.82 -9.45
N ALA A 122 7.81 8.92 -10.09
CA ALA A 122 9.05 8.98 -10.85
C ALA A 122 10.29 8.71 -9.98
N LYS A 123 10.45 9.48 -8.89
CA LYS A 123 11.63 9.40 -8.01
C LYS A 123 11.76 8.04 -7.33
N LEU A 124 10.65 7.46 -6.90
CA LEU A 124 10.62 6.16 -6.22
C LEU A 124 10.87 5.00 -7.18
N LEU A 125 10.31 5.01 -8.39
CA LEU A 125 10.62 4.00 -9.40
C LEU A 125 12.09 4.06 -9.80
N HIS A 126 12.67 5.26 -9.95
CA HIS A 126 14.11 5.40 -10.19
C HIS A 126 14.97 4.86 -9.04
N HIS A 127 14.52 5.03 -7.80
CA HIS A 127 15.25 4.58 -6.61
C HIS A 127 15.14 3.07 -6.35
N TYR A 128 13.93 2.50 -6.48
CA TYR A 128 13.62 1.13 -6.07
C TYR A 128 13.48 0.11 -7.20
N ASP A 129 13.16 0.57 -8.42
CA ASP A 129 12.83 -0.27 -9.58
C ASP A 129 13.49 0.24 -10.87
N LYS A 130 14.77 0.61 -10.77
CA LYS A 130 15.53 1.18 -11.90
C LYS A 130 15.55 0.27 -13.14
N GLU A 131 15.50 -1.04 -12.94
CA GLU A 131 15.47 -2.06 -14.00
C GLU A 131 14.04 -2.36 -14.50
N GLN A 132 13.03 -1.65 -14.01
CA GLN A 132 11.62 -1.79 -14.40
C GLN A 132 11.07 -3.21 -14.24
N GLN A 133 11.54 -3.93 -13.21
CA GLN A 133 11.12 -5.30 -12.93
C GLN A 133 9.66 -5.35 -12.49
N LEU A 134 9.16 -4.30 -11.82
CA LEU A 134 7.78 -4.25 -11.33
C LEU A 134 6.77 -4.34 -12.47
N SER A 135 7.04 -3.70 -13.61
CA SER A 135 6.19 -3.79 -14.81
C SER A 135 6.12 -5.22 -15.35
N SER A 136 7.25 -5.93 -15.38
CA SER A 136 7.29 -7.34 -15.81
C SER A 136 6.48 -8.23 -14.88
N LEU A 137 6.65 -8.06 -13.56
CA LEU A 137 5.92 -8.83 -12.55
C LEU A 137 4.41 -8.60 -12.66
N LEU A 138 3.97 -7.34 -12.77
CA LEU A 138 2.56 -6.99 -12.89
C LEU A 138 1.90 -7.51 -14.17
N ASN A 139 2.66 -7.80 -15.23
CA ASN A 139 2.13 -8.38 -16.47
C ASN A 139 1.88 -9.90 -16.39
N GLN A 140 2.33 -10.57 -15.33
CA GLN A 140 2.14 -12.01 -15.18
C GLN A 140 0.72 -12.36 -14.73
N GLU A 141 0.37 -13.65 -14.87
CA GLU A 141 -0.85 -14.20 -14.30
C GLU A 141 -0.81 -14.13 -12.77
N ALA A 142 -1.98 -13.97 -12.15
CA ALA A 142 -2.11 -13.84 -10.71
C ALA A 142 -3.30 -14.64 -10.16
N HIS A 143 -3.09 -15.26 -9.00
CA HIS A 143 -4.10 -15.90 -8.19
C HIS A 143 -4.70 -14.89 -7.21
N ILE A 144 -5.74 -14.20 -7.66
CA ILE A 144 -6.52 -13.25 -6.85
C ILE A 144 -7.53 -14.04 -6.02
N ALA A 145 -7.51 -13.86 -4.69
CA ALA A 145 -8.46 -14.49 -3.79
C ALA A 145 -9.84 -13.83 -3.91
N ASP A 146 -10.90 -14.62 -3.78
CA ASP A 146 -12.27 -14.11 -3.70
C ASP A 146 -12.54 -13.59 -2.29
N ILE A 147 -12.74 -12.28 -2.15
CA ILE A 147 -12.97 -11.60 -0.87
C ILE A 147 -14.11 -10.60 -0.99
N GLU A 148 -14.70 -10.26 0.16
CA GLU A 148 -15.90 -9.42 0.20
C GLU A 148 -15.58 -7.94 -0.07
N GLU A 149 -14.37 -7.49 0.24
CA GLU A 149 -14.01 -6.06 0.21
C GLU A 149 -13.70 -5.53 -1.18
N VAL A 150 -13.31 -6.40 -2.10
CA VAL A 150 -12.92 -6.01 -3.47
C VAL A 150 -13.04 -7.20 -4.41
N SER A 151 -13.66 -6.98 -5.58
CA SER A 151 -13.81 -8.02 -6.59
C SER A 151 -12.51 -8.27 -7.36
N LYS A 152 -12.39 -9.48 -7.91
CA LYS A 152 -11.27 -9.83 -8.78
C LYS A 152 -11.20 -8.94 -10.02
N GLU A 153 -12.35 -8.64 -10.60
CA GLU A 153 -12.49 -7.80 -11.79
C GLU A 153 -11.93 -6.40 -11.52
N ASN A 154 -12.26 -5.82 -10.37
CA ASN A 154 -11.75 -4.51 -10.00
C ASN A 154 -10.23 -4.52 -9.83
N VAL A 155 -9.66 -5.54 -9.18
CA VAL A 155 -8.19 -5.64 -9.03
C VAL A 155 -7.49 -5.75 -10.39
N LEU A 156 -8.05 -6.55 -11.30
CA LEU A 156 -7.51 -6.71 -12.65
C LEU A 156 -7.61 -5.41 -13.46
N GLU A 157 -8.74 -4.71 -13.38
CA GLU A 157 -8.90 -3.40 -14.01
C GLU A 157 -7.93 -2.38 -13.40
N PHE A 158 -7.78 -2.38 -12.08
CA PHE A 158 -6.94 -1.44 -11.35
C PHE A 158 -5.46 -1.52 -11.73
N ARG A 159 -5.02 -2.70 -12.19
CA ARG A 159 -3.67 -2.92 -12.74
C ARG A 159 -3.31 -1.94 -13.85
N LYS A 160 -4.28 -1.50 -14.67
CA LYS A 160 -4.02 -0.52 -15.75
C LYS A 160 -3.51 0.82 -15.19
N TYR A 161 -4.05 1.25 -14.04
CA TYR A 161 -3.64 2.51 -13.42
C TYR A 161 -2.23 2.44 -12.82
N LEU A 162 -1.78 1.25 -12.38
CA LEU A 162 -0.38 1.06 -11.99
C LEU A 162 0.57 1.26 -13.17
N PHE A 163 0.23 0.72 -14.34
CA PHE A 163 1.04 0.93 -15.53
C PHE A 163 1.04 2.39 -15.97
N GLU A 164 -0.11 3.08 -15.90
CA GLU A 164 -0.18 4.53 -16.14
C GLU A 164 0.71 5.31 -15.16
N ASP A 165 0.67 4.97 -13.88
CA ASP A 165 1.48 5.62 -12.83
C ASP A 165 2.99 5.33 -12.97
N MET A 166 3.38 4.31 -13.73
CA MET A 166 4.77 4.02 -14.09
C MET A 166 5.28 4.87 -15.27
N LEU A 167 4.37 5.47 -16.04
CA LEU A 167 4.72 6.35 -17.14
C LEU A 167 4.85 7.77 -16.60
N TYR A 168 6.08 8.29 -16.57
CA TYR A 168 6.35 9.64 -16.12
C TYR A 168 7.31 10.39 -17.05
N PRO A 169 7.10 11.71 -17.23
CA PRO A 169 8.09 12.58 -17.84
C PRO A 169 9.42 12.55 -17.07
N GLU A 170 10.54 12.51 -17.78
CA GLU A 170 11.89 12.52 -17.17
C GLU A 170 12.10 13.74 -16.24
N GLN A 171 11.51 14.89 -16.59
CA GLN A 171 11.55 16.11 -15.76
C GLN A 171 11.06 15.90 -14.32
N HIS A 172 10.10 14.98 -14.08
CA HIS A 172 9.59 14.69 -12.73
C HIS A 172 10.70 14.16 -11.79
N LEU A 173 11.79 13.60 -12.32
CA LEU A 173 12.94 13.17 -11.52
C LEU A 173 13.67 14.35 -10.88
N HIS A 174 13.60 15.53 -11.50
CA HIS A 174 14.37 16.71 -11.13
C HIS A 174 13.53 17.81 -10.47
N GLU A 175 12.20 17.77 -10.60
CA GLU A 175 11.30 18.72 -9.94
C GLU A 175 11.30 18.53 -8.41
N ASP A 176 11.23 19.63 -7.67
CA ASP A 176 11.19 19.62 -6.21
C ASP A 176 9.82 19.19 -5.70
N LEU A 177 9.82 18.42 -4.60
CA LEU A 177 8.63 18.10 -3.84
C LEU A 177 8.18 19.33 -3.02
N GLN A 178 6.87 19.50 -2.87
CA GLN A 178 6.25 20.69 -2.31
C GLN A 178 5.75 20.48 -0.87
N VAL A 179 5.31 19.26 -0.55
CA VAL A 179 4.75 18.90 0.77
C VAL A 179 5.69 17.96 1.52
N PHE A 180 6.33 17.03 0.81
CA PHE A 180 7.21 16.03 1.40
C PHE A 180 8.67 16.28 1.07
N THR A 181 9.55 15.68 1.85
CA THR A 181 10.93 15.44 1.42
C THR A 181 11.07 14.00 0.93
N PHE A 182 11.97 13.77 -0.03
CA PHE A 182 12.18 12.43 -0.55
C PHE A 182 12.64 11.45 0.54
N ASN A 183 13.53 11.88 1.43
CA ASN A 183 14.02 11.07 2.55
C ASN A 183 12.90 10.67 3.54
N GLN A 184 11.91 11.54 3.79
CA GLN A 184 10.76 11.18 4.62
C GLN A 184 9.95 10.06 3.99
N ILE A 185 9.76 10.09 2.67
CA ILE A 185 8.97 9.07 1.95
C ILE A 185 9.74 7.76 1.85
N VAL A 186 11.06 7.80 1.61
CA VAL A 186 11.93 6.62 1.71
C VAL A 186 11.83 6.02 3.11
N GLY A 187 11.96 6.83 4.16
CA GLY A 187 11.83 6.37 5.55
C GLY A 187 10.47 5.71 5.84
N TYR A 188 9.38 6.26 5.29
CA TYR A 188 8.06 5.66 5.35
C TYR A 188 8.02 4.28 4.68
N ILE A 189 8.51 4.16 3.44
CA ILE A 189 8.52 2.92 2.67
C ILE A 189 9.33 1.85 3.40
N GLU A 190 10.55 2.16 3.83
CA GLU A 190 11.40 1.21 4.57
C GLU A 190 10.74 0.77 5.88
N THR A 191 10.11 1.70 6.61
CA THR A 191 9.38 1.35 7.85
C THR A 191 8.17 0.46 7.57
N ALA A 192 7.44 0.72 6.49
CA ALA A 192 6.32 -0.13 6.07
C ALA A 192 6.79 -1.53 5.64
N ILE A 193 7.92 -1.63 4.95
CA ILE A 193 8.56 -2.91 4.58
C ILE A 193 8.93 -3.70 5.83
N GLU A 194 9.66 -3.10 6.78
CA GLU A 194 10.07 -3.78 8.00
C GLU A 194 8.87 -4.20 8.87
N LYS A 195 7.89 -3.30 9.06
CA LYS A 195 6.69 -3.59 9.85
C LYS A 195 5.85 -4.69 9.18
N GLY A 196 5.63 -4.61 7.87
CA GLY A 196 4.89 -5.63 7.12
C GLY A 196 5.56 -7.00 7.18
N ALA A 197 6.88 -7.06 6.96
CA ALA A 197 7.65 -8.30 7.06
C ALA A 197 7.64 -8.87 8.49
N PHE A 198 7.73 -8.02 9.51
CA PHE A 198 7.63 -8.43 10.91
C PHE A 198 6.28 -9.10 11.18
N PHE A 199 5.16 -8.46 10.82
CA PHE A 199 3.84 -9.01 11.11
C PHE A 199 3.57 -10.30 10.35
N ILE A 200 3.97 -10.43 9.07
CA ILE A 200 3.84 -11.71 8.33
C ILE A 200 4.60 -12.83 9.05
N LYS A 201 5.82 -12.58 9.52
CA LYS A 201 6.60 -13.59 10.26
C LYS A 201 5.92 -14.03 11.56
N GLN A 202 5.24 -13.11 12.26
CA GLN A 202 4.47 -13.46 13.46
C GLN A 202 3.32 -14.41 13.14
N LEU A 203 2.67 -14.27 11.98
CA LEU A 203 1.58 -15.19 11.58
C LEU A 203 2.07 -16.64 11.43
N SER A 204 3.28 -16.83 10.92
CA SER A 204 3.92 -18.15 10.82
C SER A 204 4.19 -18.76 12.19
N ASN A 205 4.61 -17.93 13.16
CA ASN A 205 4.85 -18.37 14.54
C ASN A 205 3.56 -18.74 15.27
N GLU A 206 2.47 -17.99 15.07
CA GLU A 206 1.16 -18.34 15.63
C GLU A 206 0.64 -19.68 15.09
N LYS A 207 0.78 -19.93 13.78
CA LYS A 207 0.41 -21.22 13.17
C LYS A 207 1.23 -22.39 13.73
N PHE A 208 2.48 -22.15 14.13
CA PHE A 208 3.33 -23.15 14.77
C PHE A 208 2.84 -23.45 16.20
N ILE A 209 2.55 -22.42 16.99
CA ILE A 209 2.06 -22.57 18.37
C ILE A 209 0.69 -23.25 18.40
N SER A 210 -0.22 -22.95 17.47
CA SER A 210 -1.54 -23.58 17.41
C SER A 210 -1.53 -25.06 16.99
N LYS A 211 -0.39 -25.60 16.57
CA LYS A 211 -0.21 -27.00 16.13
C LYS A 211 0.47 -27.89 17.18
N ILE A 212 0.97 -27.32 18.28
CA ILE A 212 1.54 -28.01 19.44
C ILE A 212 0.43 -28.19 20.48
#